data_AF-A0A535AUB4-F1
#
_entry.id   AF-A0A535AUB4-F1
#
_cell.length_a   1.000
_cell.length_b   1.000
_cell.length_c   1.000
_cell.angle_alpha   90.00
_cell.angle_beta   90.00
_cell.angle_gamma   90.00
#
_symmetry.space_group_name_H-M   'P 1'
#
loop_
_entity.id
_entity.type
_entity.pdbx_description
1 polymer ?
#
loop_
_entity_poly.entity_id
_entity_poly.type
_entity_poly.pdbx_seq_one_letter_code
_entity_poly.pdbx_strand_id
1 'polypeptide(L)'
;MQTVIRSADGGTRKTGFGSEPSDISLDGVRSALDKTRKGAVADPEFTTLARPTGERRTLFDYHDPNLMEMKDADLVNTGWQVVNGGLRIFETSESLMSLVDRPEKLADLGLIVGGDVTILEERMAIASHAMPDVQTDESTLIMSFITSMVER
;
A
#
# COMPACT_ATOMS: atom_id res chain seq x y z
N MET A 1 3.69 15.84 7.52
CA MET A 1 3.84 16.47 8.85
C MET A 1 2.78 17.55 9.00
N GLN A 2 2.08 17.59 10.14
CA GLN A 2 1.10 18.63 10.45
C GLN A 2 1.51 19.33 11.74
N THR A 3 1.40 20.66 11.81
CA THR A 3 1.67 21.42 13.05
C THR A 3 0.57 22.41 13.34
N VAL A 4 0.43 22.73 14.64
CA VAL A 4 -0.47 23.75 15.16
C VAL A 4 0.39 24.77 15.89
N ILE A 5 0.39 26.01 15.42
CA ILE A 5 1.20 27.10 15.97
C ILE A 5 0.25 28.10 16.63
N ARG A 6 0.52 28.48 17.88
CA ARG A 6 -0.21 29.57 18.54
C ARG A 6 0.36 30.91 18.09
N SER A 7 -0.50 31.83 17.64
CA SER A 7 -0.11 33.23 17.41
C SER A 7 0.30 33.90 18.73
N ALA A 8 1.17 34.89 18.64
CA ALA A 8 1.66 35.67 19.78
C ALA A 8 0.54 36.48 20.47
N ASP A 9 -0.55 36.76 19.76
CA ASP A 9 -1.77 37.40 20.29
C ASP A 9 -2.66 36.48 21.14
N GLY A 10 -2.32 35.19 21.25
CA GLY A 10 -3.05 34.20 22.05
C GLY A 10 -4.41 33.76 21.50
N GLY A 11 -4.93 34.41 20.45
CA GLY A 11 -6.27 34.20 19.92
C GLY A 11 -6.32 33.31 18.68
N THR A 12 -5.33 33.40 17.78
CA THR A 12 -5.38 32.68 16.50
C THR A 12 -4.45 31.48 16.49
N ARG A 13 -5.00 30.29 16.27
CA ARG A 13 -4.22 29.09 15.97
C ARG A 13 -3.99 29.02 14.48
N LYS A 14 -2.76 28.69 14.08
CA LYS A 14 -2.42 28.40 12.69
C LYS A 14 -2.21 26.92 12.52
N THR A 15 -2.83 26.34 11.51
CA THR A 15 -2.60 24.95 11.09
C THR A 15 -1.77 24.97 9.82
N GLY A 16 -0.81 24.07 9.73
CA GLY A 16 0.05 23.93 8.55
C GLY A 16 0.31 22.46 8.26
N PHE A 17 0.61 22.18 6.99
CA PHE A 17 1.05 20.87 6.52
C PHE A 17 2.32 21.01 5.67
N GLY A 18 3.22 20.06 5.79
CA GLY A 18 4.42 19.95 4.99
C GLY A 18 4.90 18.51 4.89
N SER A 19 5.50 18.15 3.76
CA SER A 19 6.03 16.82 3.49
C SER A 19 7.33 16.90 2.70
N GLU A 20 8.18 15.90 2.92
CA GLU A 20 9.30 15.56 2.03
C GLU A 20 9.06 14.16 1.47
N PRO A 21 8.83 14.03 0.15
CA PRO A 21 8.73 12.73 -0.50
C PRO A 21 10.08 11.99 -0.44
N SER A 22 10.02 10.70 -0.13
CA SER A 22 11.18 9.80 -0.18
C SER A 22 12.37 10.16 0.73
N ASP A 23 12.21 11.09 1.68
CA ASP A 23 13.24 11.45 2.64
C ASP A 23 12.70 11.43 4.07
N ILE A 24 12.99 10.33 4.78
CA ILE A 24 12.64 10.13 6.19
C ILE A 24 13.79 10.50 7.14
N SER A 25 14.86 11.12 6.62
CA SER A 25 16.00 11.56 7.44
C SER A 25 15.63 12.74 8.34
N LEU A 26 16.51 13.06 9.29
CA LEU A 26 16.35 14.25 10.14
C LEU A 26 16.29 15.54 9.31
N ASP A 27 17.03 15.62 8.20
CA ASP A 27 17.02 16.80 7.34
C ASP A 27 15.71 16.89 6.54
N GLY A 28 15.20 15.75 6.07
CA GLY A 28 13.86 15.65 5.49
C GLY A 28 12.78 16.13 6.46
N VAL A 29 12.82 15.66 7.72
CA VAL A 29 11.87 16.10 8.77
C VAL A 29 11.99 17.60 9.05
N ARG A 30 13.20 18.15 9.13
CA ARG A 30 13.42 19.60 9.32
C ARG A 30 12.85 20.41 8.16
N SER A 31 13.10 19.98 6.93
CA SER A 31 12.59 20.64 5.73
C SER A 31 11.06 20.58 5.66
N ALA A 32 10.45 19.42 5.97
CA ALA A 32 9.00 19.28 6.08
C ALA A 32 8.41 20.22 7.14
N LEU A 33 9.07 20.36 8.30
CA LEU A 33 8.65 21.28 9.36
C LEU A 33 8.72 22.75 8.90
N ASP A 34 9.78 23.13 8.20
CA ASP A 34 9.92 24.49 7.68
C ASP A 34 8.86 24.81 6.62
N LYS A 35 8.55 23.86 5.72
CA LYS A 35 7.41 23.97 4.78
C LYS A 35 6.10 24.14 5.55
N THR A 36 5.90 23.33 6.59
CA THR A 36 4.71 23.39 7.44
C THR A 36 4.53 24.78 8.07
N ARG A 37 5.60 25.37 8.61
CA ARG A 37 5.58 26.70 9.23
C ARG A 37 5.30 27.81 8.22
N LYS A 38 5.95 27.75 7.06
CA LYS A 38 5.76 28.73 5.97
C LYS A 38 4.33 28.71 5.42
N GLY A 39 3.73 27.53 5.31
CA GLY A 39 2.37 27.33 4.80
C GLY A 39 1.26 27.41 5.85
N ALA A 40 1.56 27.78 7.10
CA ALA A 40 0.56 27.75 8.17
C ALA A 40 -0.48 28.87 8.04
N VAL A 41 -1.77 28.51 8.03
CA VAL A 41 -2.91 29.43 7.87
C VAL A 41 -3.73 29.47 9.16
N ALA A 42 -4.33 30.62 9.46
CA ALA A 42 -5.24 30.77 10.59
C ALA A 42 -6.46 29.85 10.45
N ASP A 43 -6.69 29.04 11.47
CA ASP A 43 -7.82 28.11 11.55
C ASP A 43 -8.47 28.25 12.93
N PRO A 44 -9.50 29.10 13.06
CA PRO A 44 -10.16 29.36 14.33
C PRO A 44 -11.04 28.20 14.80
N GLU A 45 -11.43 27.29 13.90
CA GLU A 45 -12.25 26.11 14.23
C GLU A 45 -11.40 24.95 14.74
N PHE A 46 -10.08 24.98 14.52
CA PHE A 46 -9.18 23.95 14.99
C PHE A 46 -9.09 23.84 16.52
N THR A 47 -9.52 22.70 17.05
CA THR A 47 -9.56 22.45 18.51
C THR A 47 -8.33 21.73 19.05
N THR A 48 -7.91 20.60 18.49
CA THR A 48 -6.75 19.82 18.96
C THR A 48 -6.34 18.78 17.92
N LEU A 49 -5.08 18.35 17.96
CA LEU A 49 -4.66 17.11 17.31
C LEU A 49 -5.26 15.90 18.06
N ALA A 50 -5.27 14.76 17.37
CA ALA A 50 -5.66 13.48 17.95
C ALA A 50 -4.91 13.21 19.25
N ARG A 51 -5.64 12.72 20.26
CA ARG A 51 -5.11 12.38 21.58
C ARG A 51 -5.35 10.89 21.84
N PRO A 52 -4.45 10.22 22.57
CA PRO A 52 -4.67 8.85 23.00
C PRO A 52 -5.99 8.73 23.78
N THR A 53 -6.79 7.73 23.43
CA THR A 53 -8.05 7.41 24.11
C THR A 53 -7.84 6.46 25.31
N GLY A 54 -6.62 5.92 25.46
CA GLY A 54 -6.27 4.94 26.51
C GLY A 54 -6.64 3.50 26.16
N GLU A 55 -7.24 3.27 25.00
CA GLU A 55 -7.50 1.93 24.50
C GLU A 55 -6.19 1.19 24.22
N ARG A 56 -6.20 -0.12 24.48
CA ARG A 56 -5.07 -0.98 24.16
C ARG A 56 -5.19 -1.46 22.72
N ARG A 57 -4.07 -1.49 22.01
CA ARG A 57 -3.96 -2.14 20.70
C ARG A 57 -4.45 -3.59 20.79
N THR A 58 -5.26 -4.00 19.83
CA THR A 58 -5.83 -5.36 19.74
C THR A 58 -5.34 -6.15 18.53
N LEU A 59 -4.97 -5.45 17.45
CA LEU A 59 -4.43 -6.06 16.23
C LEU A 59 -2.90 -6.10 16.30
N PHE A 60 -2.34 -7.30 16.21
CA PHE A 60 -0.90 -7.56 16.17
C PHE A 60 -0.64 -8.62 15.11
N ASP A 61 0.57 -8.60 14.53
CA ASP A 61 1.08 -9.65 13.64
C ASP A 61 0.09 -10.09 12.55
N TYR A 62 -0.66 -9.13 12.02
CA TYR A 62 -1.71 -9.37 11.03
C TYR A 62 -1.22 -9.20 9.58
N HIS A 63 0.03 -8.77 9.41
CA HIS A 63 0.74 -8.78 8.14
C HIS A 63 1.50 -10.10 7.98
N ASP A 64 1.83 -10.45 6.73
CA ASP A 64 2.72 -11.58 6.46
C ASP A 64 4.18 -11.12 6.50
N PRO A 65 5.00 -11.57 7.48
CA PRO A 65 6.39 -11.14 7.59
C PRO A 65 7.23 -11.57 6.39
N ASN A 66 6.86 -12.64 5.68
CA ASN A 66 7.58 -13.04 4.46
C ASN A 66 7.32 -12.07 3.32
N LEU A 67 6.12 -11.48 3.25
CA LEU A 67 5.82 -10.43 2.28
C LEU A 67 6.64 -9.17 2.59
N MET A 68 6.79 -8.79 3.86
CA MET A 68 7.60 -7.63 4.28
C MET A 68 9.10 -7.77 4.00
N GLU A 69 9.57 -8.98 3.68
CA GLU A 69 10.98 -9.29 3.39
C GLU A 69 11.20 -9.78 1.95
N MET A 70 10.20 -9.61 1.07
CA MET A 70 10.31 -10.03 -0.32
C MET A 70 11.46 -9.33 -1.05
N LYS A 71 12.14 -10.09 -1.91
CA LYS A 71 13.20 -9.60 -2.78
C LYS A 71 12.73 -9.60 -4.23
N ASP A 72 13.50 -8.93 -5.09
CA ASP A 72 13.22 -8.87 -6.53
C ASP A 72 13.02 -10.25 -7.16
N ALA A 73 13.78 -11.25 -6.72
CA ALA A 73 13.63 -12.63 -7.21
C ALA A 73 12.28 -13.25 -6.79
N ASP A 74 11.79 -12.95 -5.60
CA ASP A 74 10.51 -13.44 -5.09
C ASP A 74 9.35 -12.82 -5.87
N LEU A 75 9.46 -11.54 -6.24
CA LEU A 75 8.48 -10.85 -7.10
C LEU A 75 8.37 -11.52 -8.48
N VAL A 76 9.51 -11.79 -9.13
CA VAL A 76 9.55 -12.48 -10.44
C VAL A 76 8.97 -13.89 -10.34
N ASN A 77 9.33 -14.64 -9.29
CA ASN A 77 8.80 -15.98 -9.06
C ASN A 77 7.29 -15.97 -8.85
N THR A 78 6.77 -14.99 -8.10
CA THR A 78 5.33 -14.82 -7.87
C THR A 78 4.59 -14.57 -9.19
N GLY A 79 5.14 -13.71 -10.06
CA GLY A 79 4.60 -13.48 -11.39
C GLY A 79 4.52 -14.78 -12.23
N TRP A 80 5.59 -15.56 -12.25
CA TRP A 80 5.61 -16.86 -12.95
C TRP A 80 4.63 -17.87 -12.38
N GLN A 81 4.46 -17.91 -11.05
CA GLN A 81 3.49 -18.79 -10.41
C GLN A 81 2.07 -18.49 -10.88
N VAL A 82 1.72 -17.21 -11.02
CA VAL A 82 0.42 -16.77 -11.52
C VAL A 82 0.21 -17.14 -12.99
N VAL A 83 1.19 -16.89 -13.85
CA VAL A 83 1.12 -17.28 -15.28
C VAL A 83 0.99 -18.80 -15.43
N ASN A 84 1.81 -19.57 -14.72
CA ASN A 84 1.75 -21.04 -14.74
C ASN A 84 0.41 -21.57 -14.20
N GLY A 85 -0.17 -20.89 -13.20
CA GLY A 85 -1.51 -21.17 -12.72
C GLY A 85 -2.56 -20.99 -13.81
N GLY A 86 -2.52 -19.86 -14.54
CA GLY A 86 -3.42 -19.59 -15.66
C GLY A 86 -3.28 -20.59 -16.81
N LEU A 87 -2.05 -20.94 -17.21
CA LEU A 87 -1.78 -21.95 -18.24
C LEU A 87 -2.31 -23.33 -17.85
N ARG A 88 -2.12 -23.74 -16.59
CA ARG A 88 -2.64 -25.03 -16.09
C ARG A 88 -4.16 -25.10 -16.17
N ILE A 89 -4.86 -24.00 -15.86
CA ILE A 89 -6.32 -23.95 -16.00
C ILE A 89 -6.71 -24.12 -17.47
N PHE A 90 -6.00 -23.51 -18.42
CA PHE A 90 -6.26 -23.70 -19.85
C PHE A 90 -6.12 -25.17 -20.27
N GLU A 91 -5.03 -25.83 -19.90
CA GLU A 91 -4.76 -27.24 -20.25
C GLU A 91 -5.79 -28.22 -19.68
N THR A 92 -6.36 -27.90 -18.52
CA THR A 92 -7.28 -28.78 -17.78
C THR A 92 -8.76 -28.39 -17.92
N SER A 93 -9.08 -27.33 -18.65
CA SER A 93 -10.44 -26.80 -18.73
C SER A 93 -11.34 -27.64 -19.64
N GLU A 94 -12.32 -28.32 -19.07
CA GLU A 94 -13.35 -29.05 -19.81
C GLU A 94 -14.14 -28.14 -20.78
N SER A 95 -14.39 -26.90 -20.38
CA SER A 95 -15.09 -25.93 -21.24
C SER A 95 -14.30 -25.60 -22.50
N LEU A 96 -12.97 -25.54 -22.42
CA LEU A 96 -12.11 -25.32 -23.58
C LEU A 96 -11.96 -26.59 -24.42
N MET A 97 -11.89 -27.76 -23.80
CA MET A 97 -11.91 -29.04 -24.51
C MET A 97 -13.17 -29.20 -25.38
N SER A 98 -14.31 -28.65 -24.95
CA SER A 98 -15.54 -28.66 -25.75
C SER A 98 -15.49 -27.80 -27.02
N LEU A 99 -14.49 -26.91 -27.13
CA LEU A 99 -14.32 -26.03 -28.30
C LEU A 99 -13.56 -26.70 -29.45
N VAL A 100 -12.97 -27.87 -29.23
CA VAL A 100 -12.16 -28.60 -30.20
C VAL A 100 -12.74 -30.01 -30.45
N ASP A 101 -12.62 -30.53 -31.67
CA ASP A 101 -13.18 -31.84 -32.02
C ASP A 101 -12.49 -33.00 -31.28
N ARG A 102 -11.21 -32.81 -30.93
CA ARG A 102 -10.37 -33.81 -30.27
C ARG A 102 -9.42 -33.13 -29.29
N PRO A 103 -9.08 -33.77 -28.15
CA PRO A 103 -8.20 -33.17 -27.14
C PRO A 103 -6.82 -32.75 -27.67
N GLU A 104 -6.27 -33.45 -28.66
CA GLU A 104 -4.94 -33.12 -29.20
C GLU A 104 -4.92 -31.78 -29.95
N LYS A 105 -6.08 -31.26 -30.36
CA LYS A 105 -6.22 -29.96 -31.02
C LYS A 105 -6.33 -28.80 -30.03
N LEU A 106 -6.32 -29.03 -28.71
CA LEU A 106 -6.43 -27.95 -27.73
C LEU A 106 -5.28 -26.94 -27.87
N ALA A 107 -4.09 -27.41 -28.23
CA ALA A 107 -2.91 -26.57 -28.50
C ALA A 107 -3.05 -25.70 -29.78
N ASP A 108 -4.02 -26.01 -30.65
CA ASP A 108 -4.32 -25.19 -31.83
C ASP A 108 -5.14 -23.93 -31.46
N LEU A 109 -5.79 -23.92 -30.28
CA LEU A 109 -6.45 -22.72 -29.77
C LEU A 109 -5.39 -21.69 -29.36
N GLY A 110 -5.54 -20.46 -29.86
CA GLY A 110 -4.73 -19.34 -29.39
C GLY A 110 -5.10 -19.00 -27.94
N LEU A 111 -4.10 -18.88 -27.05
CA LEU A 111 -4.31 -18.38 -25.69
C LEU A 111 -3.53 -17.08 -25.50
N ILE A 112 -4.27 -16.02 -25.17
CA ILE A 112 -3.68 -14.79 -24.66
C ILE A 112 -3.98 -14.75 -23.17
N VAL A 113 -2.94 -14.87 -22.34
CA VAL A 113 -3.02 -14.69 -20.90
C VAL A 113 -2.23 -13.45 -20.51
N GLY A 114 -2.85 -12.58 -19.73
CA GLY A 114 -2.23 -11.37 -19.21
C GLY A 114 -2.80 -11.02 -17.84
N GLY A 115 -2.25 -9.99 -17.24
CA GLY A 115 -2.65 -9.58 -15.90
C GLY A 115 -1.49 -8.99 -15.11
N ASP A 116 -1.73 -8.82 -13.83
CA ASP A 116 -0.76 -8.32 -12.88
C ASP A 116 -0.87 -9.00 -11.52
N VAL A 117 0.24 -8.92 -10.79
CA VAL A 117 0.28 -9.22 -9.36
C VAL A 117 0.76 -7.96 -8.69
N THR A 118 -0.07 -7.44 -7.78
CA THR A 118 0.23 -6.27 -6.99
C THR A 118 0.53 -6.71 -5.57
N ILE A 119 1.72 -6.35 -5.09
CA ILE A 119 2.14 -6.55 -3.71
C ILE A 119 2.37 -5.18 -3.10
N LEU A 120 1.80 -4.96 -1.92
CA LEU A 120 1.94 -3.75 -1.15
C LEU A 120 2.51 -4.11 0.22
N GLU A 121 3.62 -3.47 0.55
CA GLU A 121 4.31 -3.56 1.84
C GLU A 121 4.30 -2.14 2.45
N GLU A 122 3.60 -1.96 3.56
CA GLU A 122 3.49 -0.66 4.22
C GLU A 122 4.12 -0.71 5.60
N ARG A 123 4.94 0.31 5.88
CA ARG A 123 5.42 0.66 7.22
C ARG A 123 5.06 2.09 7.51
N MET A 124 4.43 2.32 8.65
CA MET A 124 4.09 3.67 9.10
C MET A 124 4.46 3.92 10.54
N ALA A 125 4.83 5.17 10.83
CA ALA A 125 5.04 5.66 12.17
C ALA A 125 4.35 7.02 12.32
N ILE A 126 3.54 7.17 13.36
CA ILE A 126 2.86 8.41 13.73
C ILE A 126 3.34 8.84 15.10
N ALA A 127 3.78 10.09 15.18
CA ALA A 127 4.14 10.75 16.42
C ALA A 127 3.42 12.09 16.53
N SER A 128 3.06 12.46 17.75
CA SER A 128 2.46 13.75 18.07
C SER A 128 2.90 14.16 19.46
N HIS A 129 3.00 15.48 19.69
CA HIS A 129 3.25 16.03 21.01
C HIS A 129 2.25 15.59 22.09
N ALA A 130 1.06 15.14 21.67
CA ALA A 130 -0.01 14.67 22.56
C ALA A 130 0.00 13.14 22.77
N MET A 131 0.87 12.40 22.07
CA MET A 131 1.02 10.95 22.21
C MET A 131 2.22 10.64 23.13
N PRO A 132 2.09 9.70 24.09
CA PRO A 132 3.19 9.34 24.98
C PRO A 132 4.32 8.62 24.23
N ASP A 133 3.95 7.80 23.23
CA ASP A 133 4.86 6.96 22.46
C ASP A 133 4.53 7.04 20.97
N VAL A 134 5.53 6.77 20.13
CA VAL A 134 5.35 6.64 18.67
C VAL A 134 4.45 5.45 18.39
N GLN A 135 3.41 5.66 17.59
CA GLN A 135 2.52 4.60 17.12
C GLN A 135 3.04 4.06 15.80
N THR A 136 3.25 2.75 15.71
CA THR A 136 3.75 2.10 14.49
C THR A 136 2.77 1.07 13.97
N ASP A 137 2.78 0.89 12.66
CA ASP A 137 1.99 -0.14 12.01
C ASP A 137 2.72 -0.70 10.78
N GLU A 138 2.50 -1.99 10.54
CA GLU A 138 3.00 -2.72 9.38
C GLU A 138 1.86 -3.52 8.78
N SER A 139 1.69 -3.40 7.47
CA SER A 139 0.58 -3.97 6.71
C SER A 139 1.07 -4.54 5.39
N THR A 140 0.46 -5.66 4.97
CA THR A 140 0.74 -6.31 3.69
C THR A 140 -0.55 -6.59 2.93
N LEU A 141 -0.53 -6.39 1.61
CA LEU A 141 -1.63 -6.74 0.72
C LEU A 141 -1.06 -7.39 -0.54
N ILE A 142 -1.63 -8.53 -0.95
CA ILE A 142 -1.36 -9.16 -2.24
C ILE A 142 -2.66 -9.29 -3.02
N MET A 143 -2.62 -8.89 -4.29
CA MET A 143 -3.72 -9.02 -5.23
C MET A 143 -3.19 -9.59 -6.55
N SER A 144 -3.97 -10.44 -7.20
CA SER A 144 -3.68 -10.92 -8.54
C SER A 144 -4.91 -10.73 -9.42
N PHE A 145 -4.69 -10.11 -10.57
CA PHE A 145 -5.70 -9.93 -11.61
C PHE A 145 -5.22 -10.67 -12.85
N ILE A 146 -6.01 -11.63 -13.32
CA ILE A 146 -5.67 -12.44 -14.49
C ILE A 146 -6.80 -12.30 -15.50
N THR A 147 -6.45 -11.99 -16.74
CA THR A 147 -7.37 -11.97 -17.87
C THR A 147 -6.87 -12.94 -18.92
N SER A 148 -7.78 -13.80 -19.40
CA SER A 148 -7.48 -14.76 -20.45
C SER A 148 -8.48 -14.63 -21.58
N MET A 149 -7.98 -14.66 -22.81
CA MET A 149 -8.77 -14.74 -24.05
C MET A 149 -8.34 -15.98 -24.82
N VAL A 150 -9.33 -16.69 -25.37
CA VAL A 150 -9.12 -17.86 -26.21
C VAL A 150 -9.59 -17.54 -27.63
N GLU A 151 -8.71 -17.76 -28.59
CA GLU A 151 -8.94 -17.53 -30.01
C GLU A 151 -8.96 -18.86 -30.77
N ARG A 152 -9.70 -18.88 -31.89
CA ARG A 152 -9.83 -20.03 -32.79
C ARG A 152 -9.20 -19.75 -34.13
#